data_AF-A0A970WMW9-F1
#
_entry.id   AF-A0A970WMW9-F1
#
_cell.length_a   1.000
_cell.length_b   1.000
_cell.length_c   1.000
_cell.angle_alpha   90.00
_cell.angle_beta   90.00
_cell.angle_gamma   90.00
#
_symmetry.space_group_name_H-M   'P 1'
#
loop_
_entity.id
_entity.type
_entity.pdbx_description
1 polymer ?
#
loop_
_entity_poly.entity_id
_entity_poly.type
_entity_poly.pdbx_seq_one_letter_code
_entity_poly.pdbx_strand_id
1 'polypeptide(L)'
;MAEVKRTLNTVCVALAATAVLLIAAGPLRGADGVTKRSKAEIEELINSVGKTPPEWFDSVKLEYPRSLDLEWPQPPPTNEWNNQKNVGQYVWDVINPNPGKWQSGIRFMHFMLERHAKNVELRTRVMETLGRMYFDFFRDYPRAAFWWRAAEVDKQQLPQGVHLAECYWRMGSEQMAKDLLGKLPNFYPAIKLWADMGETDKALRVAGAFAQSGYVDMAYLSAGDACRTVGKLDDAVGYYEYLLKIPATGRFAKRIQRNQERARANIEGIKLYDSLELSRVPDGKYSGKAPAYAGDLYIEVTVAQGRIESVRVTKHEEKQFYSALEDTPAQIVKEQGFTGIDATTGATITSEAIINATAKALAGAVK
;
A
#
# COMPACT_ATOMS: atom_id res chain seq x y z
N MET A 1 -20.98 -13.19 -65.96
CA MET A 1 -21.05 -13.37 -64.49
C MET A 1 -19.81 -14.08 -63.90
N ALA A 2 -18.62 -13.89 -64.50
CA ALA A 2 -17.35 -14.42 -64.01
C ALA A 2 -16.23 -13.35 -63.95
N GLU A 3 -16.54 -12.09 -64.28
CA GLU A 3 -15.55 -11.02 -64.45
C GLU A 3 -15.67 -9.89 -63.40
N VAL A 4 -16.70 -9.94 -62.54
CA VAL A 4 -16.85 -9.06 -61.36
C VAL A 4 -16.25 -9.72 -60.09
N LYS A 5 -15.90 -11.01 -60.14
CA LYS A 5 -15.32 -11.75 -59.00
C LYS A 5 -13.79 -11.71 -58.92
N ARG A 6 -13.10 -11.11 -59.91
CA ARG A 6 -11.62 -11.00 -59.93
C ARG A 6 -11.06 -9.64 -59.51
N THR A 7 -11.91 -8.63 -59.33
CA THR A 7 -11.49 -7.27 -58.93
C THR A 7 -11.69 -6.97 -57.45
N LEU A 8 -12.41 -7.81 -56.71
CA LEU A 8 -12.57 -7.68 -55.25
C LEU A 8 -11.48 -8.42 -54.43
N ASN A 9 -10.72 -9.34 -55.03
CA ASN A 9 -9.66 -10.06 -54.32
C ASN A 9 -8.26 -9.41 -54.40
N THR A 10 -8.10 -8.34 -55.19
CA THR A 10 -6.79 -7.65 -55.33
C THR A 10 -6.77 -6.29 -54.61
N VAL A 11 -7.91 -5.76 -54.17
CA VAL A 11 -7.99 -4.52 -53.38
C VAL A 11 -8.02 -4.80 -51.87
N CYS A 12 -8.36 -6.02 -51.43
CA CYS A 12 -8.32 -6.40 -50.02
C CYS A 12 -6.95 -6.90 -49.49
N VAL A 13 -5.91 -6.99 -50.34
CA VAL A 13 -4.56 -7.41 -49.91
C VAL A 13 -3.55 -6.24 -49.91
N ALA A 14 -3.92 -5.07 -50.42
CA ALA A 14 -3.05 -3.88 -50.47
C ALA A 14 -3.35 -2.80 -49.41
N LEU A 15 -4.28 -3.05 -48.48
CA LEU A 15 -4.58 -2.18 -47.32
C LEU A 15 -4.09 -2.76 -45.99
N ALA A 16 -3.25 -3.80 -46.04
CA ALA A 16 -2.69 -4.47 -44.86
C ALA A 16 -1.18 -4.23 -44.64
N ALA A 17 -0.53 -3.36 -45.42
CA ALA A 17 0.94 -3.23 -45.40
C ALA A 17 1.51 -1.84 -45.04
N THR A 18 0.68 -0.84 -44.71
CA THR A 18 1.17 0.51 -44.37
C THR A 18 0.32 1.16 -43.29
N ALA A 19 0.34 0.58 -42.09
CA ALA A 19 -0.04 1.27 -40.87
C ALA A 19 0.71 0.68 -39.68
N VAL A 20 1.81 1.37 -39.35
CA VAL A 20 2.40 1.42 -38.02
C VAL A 20 3.01 0.10 -37.53
N LEU A 21 4.29 -0.09 -37.85
CA LEU A 21 5.26 -0.65 -36.90
C LEU A 21 5.20 0.22 -35.63
N LEU A 22 4.19 0.00 -34.78
CA LEU A 22 4.30 0.30 -33.37
C LEU A 22 5.16 -0.84 -32.87
N ILE A 23 6.46 -0.55 -32.78
CA ILE A 23 7.35 -1.30 -31.91
C ILE A 23 6.57 -1.42 -30.60
N ALA A 24 6.04 -2.61 -30.31
CA ALA A 24 5.69 -2.99 -28.96
C ALA A 24 7.02 -2.97 -28.22
N ALA A 25 7.41 -1.78 -27.77
CA ALA A 25 8.52 -1.61 -26.87
C ALA A 25 8.08 -2.38 -25.64
N GLY A 26 8.57 -3.62 -25.53
CA GLY A 26 8.42 -4.38 -24.31
C GLY A 26 8.88 -3.49 -23.14
N PRO A 27 8.27 -3.66 -21.96
CA PRO A 27 8.52 -2.78 -20.84
C PRO A 27 10.00 -2.49 -20.65
N LEU A 28 10.37 -1.21 -20.66
CA LEU A 28 11.75 -0.79 -20.42
C LEU A 28 12.11 -1.15 -18.98
N ARG A 29 12.97 -2.15 -18.81
CA ARG A 29 13.54 -2.48 -17.50
C ARG A 29 14.49 -1.35 -17.10
N GLY A 30 14.16 -0.64 -16.03
CA GLY A 30 15.08 0.29 -15.39
C GLY A 30 16.26 -0.46 -14.75
N ALA A 31 17.32 0.28 -14.41
CA ALA A 31 18.52 -0.25 -13.73
C ALA A 31 18.20 -1.00 -12.42
N ASP A 32 17.05 -0.71 -11.81
CA ASP A 32 16.61 -1.27 -10.53
C ASP A 32 15.66 -2.48 -10.66
N GLY A 33 15.50 -3.03 -11.88
CA GLY A 33 14.59 -4.15 -12.16
C GLY A 33 13.10 -3.75 -12.21
N VAL A 34 12.78 -2.49 -11.89
CA VAL A 34 11.42 -1.94 -12.02
C VAL A 34 11.10 -1.74 -13.50
N THR A 35 10.01 -2.37 -13.92
CA THR A 35 9.44 -2.19 -15.25
C THR A 35 8.86 -0.78 -15.34
N LYS A 36 9.48 0.11 -16.12
CA LYS A 36 8.89 1.42 -16.45
C LYS A 36 7.84 1.24 -17.53
N ARG A 37 6.67 1.83 -17.34
CA ARG A 37 5.54 1.78 -18.28
C ARG A 37 5.13 3.20 -18.67
N SER A 38 4.83 3.37 -19.94
CA SER A 38 4.17 4.55 -20.49
C SER A 38 2.72 4.64 -20.00
N LYS A 39 2.12 5.81 -20.15
CA LYS A 39 0.69 6.00 -19.86
C LYS A 39 -0.19 5.01 -20.61
N ALA A 40 0.06 4.81 -21.91
CA ALA A 40 -0.73 3.90 -22.73
C ALA A 40 -0.68 2.45 -22.23
N GLU A 41 0.49 1.98 -21.80
CA GLU A 41 0.64 0.62 -21.23
C GLU A 41 -0.09 0.47 -19.89
N ILE A 42 -0.08 1.49 -19.04
CA ILE A 42 -0.85 1.48 -17.78
C ILE A 42 -2.36 1.45 -18.07
N GLU A 43 -2.82 2.28 -19.01
CA GLU A 43 -4.23 2.28 -19.42
C GLU A 43 -4.65 0.91 -19.94
N GLU A 44 -3.83 0.27 -20.77
CA GLU A 44 -4.10 -1.08 -21.29
C GLU A 44 -4.10 -2.14 -20.18
N LEU A 45 -3.15 -2.07 -19.25
CA LEU A 45 -3.07 -2.99 -18.12
C LEU A 45 -4.32 -2.89 -17.23
N ILE A 46 -4.75 -1.68 -16.90
CA ILE A 46 -5.98 -1.45 -16.12
C ILE A 46 -7.21 -1.95 -16.90
N ASN A 47 -7.26 -1.73 -18.20
CA ASN A 47 -8.40 -2.15 -19.01
C ASN A 47 -8.51 -3.68 -19.16
N SER A 48 -7.40 -4.36 -19.41
CA SER A 48 -7.35 -5.81 -19.63
C SER A 48 -7.52 -6.61 -18.34
N VAL A 49 -6.80 -6.23 -17.28
CA VAL A 49 -6.81 -6.94 -15.99
C VAL A 49 -7.95 -6.46 -15.10
N GLY A 50 -8.22 -5.15 -15.09
CA GLY A 50 -9.19 -4.54 -14.18
C GLY A 50 -10.63 -5.02 -14.36
N LYS A 51 -11.03 -5.23 -15.62
CA LYS A 51 -12.40 -5.63 -16.00
C LYS A 51 -12.67 -7.13 -15.80
N THR A 52 -11.62 -7.93 -15.68
CA THR A 52 -11.74 -9.39 -15.59
C THR A 52 -11.67 -9.82 -14.13
N PRO A 53 -12.61 -10.65 -13.64
CA PRO A 53 -12.46 -11.24 -12.32
C PRO A 53 -11.16 -12.07 -12.21
N PRO A 54 -10.57 -12.22 -11.01
CA PRO A 54 -9.45 -13.13 -10.79
C PRO A 54 -9.80 -14.58 -11.17
N GLU A 55 -8.80 -15.40 -11.52
CA GLU A 55 -9.02 -16.80 -11.95
C GLU A 55 -9.77 -17.65 -10.92
N TRP A 56 -9.56 -17.39 -9.63
CA TRP A 56 -10.23 -18.11 -8.54
C TRP A 56 -11.69 -17.68 -8.33
N PHE A 57 -12.15 -16.57 -8.94
CA PHE A 57 -13.39 -15.90 -8.57
C PHE A 57 -14.64 -16.79 -8.65
N ASP A 58 -14.77 -17.58 -9.71
CA ASP A 58 -15.93 -18.46 -9.91
C ASP A 58 -15.86 -19.75 -9.07
N SER A 59 -14.67 -20.12 -8.59
CA SER A 59 -14.51 -21.25 -7.66
C SER A 59 -14.90 -20.90 -6.22
N VAL A 60 -14.98 -19.61 -5.90
CA VAL A 60 -15.25 -19.13 -4.55
C VAL A 60 -16.75 -18.99 -4.32
N LYS A 61 -17.25 -19.76 -3.36
CA LYS A 61 -18.64 -19.71 -2.94
C LYS A 61 -18.97 -18.36 -2.30
N LEU A 62 -20.13 -17.81 -2.66
CA LEU A 62 -20.69 -16.63 -2.00
C LEU A 62 -21.17 -17.00 -0.58
N GLU A 63 -20.52 -16.43 0.44
CA GLU A 63 -20.86 -16.64 1.85
C GLU A 63 -20.87 -15.32 2.61
N TYR A 64 -21.95 -15.06 3.35
CA TYR A 64 -22.09 -13.93 4.26
C TYR A 64 -23.18 -14.24 5.30
N PRO A 65 -23.20 -13.55 6.47
CA PRO A 65 -24.23 -13.75 7.48
C PRO A 65 -25.64 -13.47 6.93
N ARG A 66 -26.59 -14.39 7.13
CA ARG A 66 -27.99 -14.21 6.67
C ARG A 66 -28.68 -13.01 7.32
N SER A 67 -28.19 -12.57 8.47
CA SER A 67 -28.72 -11.44 9.24
C SER A 67 -28.26 -10.08 8.73
N LEU A 68 -27.32 -10.05 7.79
CA LEU A 68 -26.70 -8.81 7.30
C LEU A 68 -27.72 -7.99 6.50
N ASP A 69 -27.83 -6.70 6.82
CA ASP A 69 -28.64 -5.76 6.06
C ASP A 69 -27.92 -5.41 4.75
N LEU A 70 -28.36 -6.07 3.68
CA LEU A 70 -27.79 -5.90 2.35
C LEU A 70 -28.16 -4.58 1.69
N GLU A 71 -29.06 -3.77 2.25
CA GLU A 71 -29.27 -2.39 1.78
C GLU A 71 -28.14 -1.46 2.24
N TRP A 72 -27.30 -1.94 3.17
CA TRP A 72 -26.09 -1.29 3.66
C TRP A 72 -26.31 0.20 4.00
N PRO A 73 -27.20 0.52 4.95
CA PRO A 73 -27.43 1.91 5.34
C PRO A 73 -26.17 2.58 5.93
N GLN A 74 -26.02 3.88 5.65
CA GLN A 74 -25.00 4.74 6.21
C GLN A 74 -25.64 6.07 6.64
N PRO A 75 -25.64 6.42 7.94
CA PRO A 75 -25.06 5.66 9.05
C PRO A 75 -25.77 4.31 9.27
N PRO A 76 -25.15 3.36 10.00
CA PRO A 76 -25.81 2.12 10.40
C PRO A 76 -27.13 2.39 11.14
N PRO A 77 -28.12 1.47 11.12
CA PRO A 77 -29.46 1.72 11.67
C PRO A 77 -29.45 1.92 13.19
N THR A 78 -28.44 1.36 13.84
CA THR A 78 -28.20 1.47 15.27
C THR A 78 -26.84 2.11 15.51
N ASN A 79 -26.72 2.88 16.60
CA ASN A 79 -25.41 3.36 17.05
C ASN A 79 -24.52 2.23 17.60
N GLU A 80 -25.08 1.04 17.82
CA GLU A 80 -24.34 -0.16 18.21
C GLU A 80 -23.55 -0.73 17.02
N TRP A 81 -22.29 -1.07 17.29
CA TRP A 81 -21.44 -1.79 16.34
C TRP A 81 -21.84 -3.26 16.30
N ASN A 82 -22.34 -3.71 15.15
CA ASN A 82 -22.82 -5.06 14.91
C ASN A 82 -22.44 -5.57 13.51
N ASN A 83 -21.31 -6.27 13.43
CA ASN A 83 -20.78 -6.88 12.21
C ASN A 83 -21.62 -8.05 11.64
N GLN A 84 -22.69 -8.47 12.33
CA GLN A 84 -23.67 -9.42 11.81
C GLN A 84 -24.86 -8.73 11.12
N LYS A 85 -24.96 -7.40 11.24
CA LYS A 85 -26.09 -6.59 10.75
C LYS A 85 -25.67 -5.53 9.73
N ASN A 86 -24.47 -4.96 9.82
CA ASN A 86 -24.01 -3.95 8.87
C ASN A 86 -22.87 -4.47 7.98
N VAL A 87 -23.02 -4.30 6.66
CA VAL A 87 -22.03 -4.73 5.66
C VAL A 87 -20.65 -4.13 5.88
N GLY A 88 -20.56 -2.83 6.16
CA GLY A 88 -19.28 -2.16 6.39
C GLY A 88 -18.55 -2.71 7.61
N GLN A 89 -19.29 -2.95 8.69
CA GLN A 89 -18.76 -3.54 9.92
C GLN A 89 -18.39 -5.02 9.74
N TYR A 90 -19.16 -5.78 8.94
CA TYR A 90 -18.81 -7.15 8.55
C TYR A 90 -17.51 -7.22 7.77
N VAL A 91 -17.37 -6.37 6.74
CA VAL A 91 -16.13 -6.27 5.97
C VAL A 91 -14.96 -5.90 6.89
N TRP A 92 -15.17 -4.94 7.80
CA TRP A 92 -14.14 -4.49 8.72
C TRP A 92 -13.68 -5.55 9.74
N ASP A 93 -14.60 -6.19 10.45
CA ASP A 93 -14.26 -7.10 11.56
C ASP A 93 -14.05 -8.56 11.13
N VAL A 94 -14.64 -8.97 10.01
CA VAL A 94 -14.69 -10.40 9.63
C VAL A 94 -13.91 -10.67 8.36
N ILE A 95 -13.94 -9.77 7.37
CA ILE A 95 -13.21 -9.99 6.12
C ILE A 95 -11.77 -9.48 6.24
N ASN A 96 -11.59 -8.19 6.52
CA ASN A 96 -10.26 -7.55 6.52
C ASN A 96 -9.22 -8.33 7.37
N PRO A 97 -9.50 -8.77 8.62
CA PRO A 97 -8.49 -9.44 9.44
C PRO A 97 -8.17 -10.88 9.05
N ASN A 98 -8.94 -11.49 8.14
CA ASN A 98 -8.87 -12.92 7.88
C ASN A 98 -8.47 -13.19 6.43
N PRO A 99 -7.19 -13.49 6.13
CA PRO A 99 -6.72 -13.82 4.78
C PRO A 99 -7.53 -14.92 4.08
N GLY A 100 -7.92 -15.97 4.84
CA GLY A 100 -8.79 -17.04 4.35
C GLY A 100 -10.21 -16.59 3.98
N LYS A 101 -10.61 -15.37 4.30
CA LYS A 101 -11.90 -14.76 3.94
C LYS A 101 -11.79 -13.69 2.84
N TRP A 102 -10.59 -13.26 2.45
CA TRP A 102 -10.42 -12.17 1.48
C TRP A 102 -11.08 -12.47 0.14
N GLN A 103 -10.89 -13.67 -0.40
CA GLN A 103 -11.52 -14.08 -1.65
C GLN A 103 -13.05 -14.09 -1.54
N SER A 104 -13.59 -14.67 -0.46
CA SER A 104 -15.04 -14.66 -0.21
C SER A 104 -15.60 -13.25 -0.01
N GLY A 105 -14.81 -12.35 0.58
CA GLY A 105 -15.14 -10.95 0.73
C GLY A 105 -15.24 -10.23 -0.62
N ILE A 106 -14.28 -10.43 -1.52
CA ILE A 106 -14.34 -9.90 -2.88
C ILE A 106 -15.58 -10.44 -3.60
N ARG A 107 -15.84 -11.76 -3.52
CA ARG A 107 -17.05 -12.37 -4.10
C ARG A 107 -18.32 -11.73 -3.56
N PHE A 108 -18.37 -11.47 -2.25
CA PHE A 108 -19.48 -10.80 -1.60
C PHE A 108 -19.67 -9.34 -2.08
N MET A 109 -18.59 -8.56 -2.23
CA MET A 109 -18.70 -7.19 -2.72
C MET A 109 -19.13 -7.11 -4.19
N HIS A 110 -18.72 -8.06 -5.04
CA HIS A 110 -19.27 -8.17 -6.39
C HIS A 110 -20.77 -8.52 -6.39
N PHE A 111 -21.21 -9.42 -5.51
CA PHE A 111 -22.64 -9.68 -5.32
C PHE A 111 -23.40 -8.40 -4.89
N MET A 112 -22.84 -7.61 -3.98
CA MET A 112 -23.43 -6.32 -3.59
C MET A 112 -23.50 -5.35 -4.77
N LEU A 113 -22.47 -5.33 -5.63
CA LEU A 113 -22.44 -4.50 -6.84
C LEU A 113 -23.60 -4.86 -7.79
N GLU A 114 -23.81 -6.15 -8.04
CA GLU A 114 -24.88 -6.67 -8.90
C GLU A 114 -26.27 -6.45 -8.29
N ARG A 115 -26.45 -6.75 -7.01
CA ARG A 115 -27.70 -6.55 -6.27
C ARG A 115 -28.20 -5.12 -6.41
N HIS A 116 -27.29 -4.16 -6.33
CA HIS A 116 -27.58 -2.73 -6.33
C HIS A 116 -27.42 -2.08 -7.70
N ALA A 117 -27.61 -2.82 -8.80
CA ALA A 117 -27.42 -2.35 -10.17
C ALA A 117 -28.04 -0.97 -10.51
N LYS A 118 -29.14 -0.61 -9.86
CA LYS A 118 -29.87 0.67 -10.08
C LYS A 118 -29.54 1.77 -9.07
N ASN A 119 -28.83 1.47 -7.98
CA ASN A 119 -28.48 2.43 -6.95
C ASN A 119 -27.05 2.96 -7.19
N VAL A 120 -26.95 4.15 -7.80
CA VAL A 120 -25.66 4.74 -8.20
C VAL A 120 -24.75 4.98 -7.01
N GLU A 121 -25.25 5.60 -5.94
CA GLU A 121 -24.47 5.92 -4.74
C GLU A 121 -23.89 4.65 -4.09
N LEU A 122 -24.74 3.64 -3.90
CA LEU A 122 -24.33 2.40 -3.28
C LEU A 122 -23.33 1.64 -4.16
N ARG A 123 -23.52 1.65 -5.48
CA ARG A 123 -22.55 1.07 -6.41
C ARG A 123 -21.20 1.77 -6.31
N THR A 124 -21.16 3.10 -6.28
CA THR A 124 -19.92 3.86 -6.11
C THR A 124 -19.20 3.43 -4.82
N ARG A 125 -19.92 3.35 -3.70
CA ARG A 125 -19.31 2.90 -2.43
C ARG A 125 -18.82 1.45 -2.48
N VAL A 126 -19.53 0.56 -3.16
CA VAL A 126 -19.08 -0.83 -3.39
C VAL A 126 -17.80 -0.84 -4.25
N MET A 127 -17.73 -0.02 -5.31
CA MET A 127 -16.54 0.10 -6.15
C MET A 127 -15.34 0.66 -5.38
N GLU A 128 -15.52 1.71 -4.57
CA GLU A 128 -14.46 2.22 -3.68
C GLU A 128 -13.93 1.12 -2.74
N THR A 129 -14.84 0.31 -2.22
CA THR A 129 -14.51 -0.81 -1.32
C THR A 129 -13.78 -1.92 -2.05
N LEU A 130 -14.20 -2.28 -3.27
CA LEU A 130 -13.47 -3.23 -4.12
C LEU A 130 -12.07 -2.73 -4.44
N GLY A 131 -11.92 -1.45 -4.80
CA GLY A 131 -10.62 -0.82 -5.05
C GLY A 131 -9.66 -1.00 -3.86
N ARG A 132 -10.16 -0.68 -2.66
CA ARG A 132 -9.43 -0.88 -1.41
C ARG A 132 -9.08 -2.34 -1.15
N MET A 133 -10.03 -3.26 -1.31
CA MET A 133 -9.78 -4.68 -1.02
C MET A 133 -8.77 -5.30 -1.99
N TYR A 134 -8.83 -4.97 -3.29
CA TYR A 134 -7.81 -5.43 -4.25
C TYR A 134 -6.42 -4.86 -3.92
N PHE A 135 -6.36 -3.60 -3.49
CA PHE A 135 -5.13 -2.95 -3.07
C PHE A 135 -4.55 -3.58 -1.79
N ASP A 136 -5.33 -3.63 -0.72
CA ASP A 136 -4.88 -4.05 0.62
C ASP A 136 -4.60 -5.55 0.69
N PHE A 137 -5.46 -6.39 0.08
CA PHE A 137 -5.40 -7.84 0.27
C PHE A 137 -4.48 -8.52 -0.73
N PHE A 138 -4.55 -8.10 -2.00
CA PHE A 138 -3.90 -8.82 -3.09
C PHE A 138 -2.78 -8.02 -3.75
N ARG A 139 -2.64 -6.73 -3.42
CA ARG A 139 -1.78 -5.79 -4.17
C ARG A 139 -2.04 -5.85 -5.67
N ASP A 140 -3.29 -6.09 -6.04
CA ASP A 140 -3.74 -6.12 -7.42
C ASP A 140 -3.99 -4.70 -7.89
N TYR A 141 -2.90 -3.97 -8.12
CA TYR A 141 -2.93 -2.56 -8.50
C TYR A 141 -3.74 -2.28 -9.78
N PRO A 142 -3.72 -3.13 -10.82
CA PRO A 142 -4.59 -2.95 -11.99
C PRO A 142 -6.08 -2.99 -11.63
N ARG A 143 -6.54 -4.00 -10.87
CA ARG A 143 -7.95 -4.09 -10.45
C ARG A 143 -8.32 -3.01 -9.44
N ALA A 144 -7.43 -2.68 -8.51
CA ALA A 144 -7.65 -1.59 -7.57
C ALA A 144 -7.84 -0.25 -8.30
N ALA A 145 -6.95 0.07 -9.25
CA ALA A 145 -7.04 1.27 -10.06
C ALA A 145 -8.31 1.30 -10.92
N PHE A 146 -8.70 0.16 -11.50
CA PHE A 146 -9.94 0.05 -12.26
C PHE A 146 -11.16 0.43 -11.42
N TRP A 147 -11.30 -0.15 -10.22
CA TRP A 147 -12.45 0.11 -9.35
C TRP A 147 -12.48 1.54 -8.79
N TRP A 148 -11.32 2.10 -8.43
CA TRP A 148 -11.25 3.50 -7.99
C TRP A 148 -11.52 4.51 -9.11
N ARG A 149 -11.11 4.21 -10.34
CA ARG A 149 -11.50 5.02 -11.52
C ARG A 149 -12.99 4.93 -11.79
N ALA A 150 -13.57 3.73 -11.68
CA ALA A 150 -15.02 3.53 -11.83
C ALA A 150 -15.82 4.26 -10.75
N ALA A 151 -15.27 4.39 -9.54
CA ALA A 151 -15.79 5.21 -8.46
C ALA A 151 -15.44 6.71 -8.58
N GLU A 152 -14.68 7.13 -9.59
CA GLU A 152 -14.30 8.53 -9.81
C GLU A 152 -13.63 9.22 -8.60
N VAL A 153 -12.82 8.49 -7.84
CA VAL A 153 -12.21 9.02 -6.59
C VAL A 153 -11.33 10.24 -6.81
N ASP A 154 -10.78 10.40 -8.01
CA ASP A 154 -9.98 11.56 -8.43
C ASP A 154 -10.86 12.79 -8.70
N LYS A 155 -11.95 12.62 -9.44
CA LYS A 155 -12.90 13.72 -9.74
C LYS A 155 -13.63 14.19 -8.49
N GLN A 156 -13.98 13.26 -7.61
CA GLN A 156 -14.57 13.55 -6.32
C GLN A 156 -13.56 14.11 -5.30
N GLN A 157 -12.27 14.17 -5.65
CA GLN A 157 -11.20 14.63 -4.78
C GLN A 157 -11.23 13.91 -3.42
N LEU A 158 -11.31 12.58 -3.45
CA LEU A 158 -11.30 11.76 -2.25
C LEU A 158 -9.86 11.37 -1.88
N PRO A 159 -9.55 11.11 -0.59
CA PRO A 159 -8.23 10.63 -0.17
C PRO A 159 -7.76 9.36 -0.91
N GLN A 160 -8.70 8.51 -1.35
CA GLN A 160 -8.46 7.31 -2.15
C GLN A 160 -7.79 7.63 -3.50
N GLY A 161 -7.89 8.87 -3.99
CA GLY A 161 -7.13 9.35 -5.15
C GLY A 161 -5.62 9.23 -4.96
N VAL A 162 -5.11 9.31 -3.73
CA VAL A 162 -3.69 9.04 -3.44
C VAL A 162 -3.36 7.57 -3.66
N HIS A 163 -4.20 6.63 -3.23
CA HIS A 163 -3.97 5.21 -3.47
C HIS A 163 -4.11 4.85 -4.96
N LEU A 164 -5.00 5.53 -5.69
CA LEU A 164 -5.04 5.43 -7.15
C LEU A 164 -3.72 5.90 -7.80
N ALA A 165 -3.14 7.00 -7.31
CA ALA A 165 -1.81 7.43 -7.74
C ALA A 165 -0.74 6.39 -7.39
N GLU A 166 -0.81 5.78 -6.20
CA GLU A 166 0.08 4.70 -5.81
C GLU A 166 -0.03 3.50 -6.76
N CYS A 167 -1.24 3.10 -7.16
CA CYS A 167 -1.40 2.04 -8.15
C CYS A 167 -0.62 2.34 -9.44
N TYR A 168 -0.67 3.58 -9.97
CA TYR A 168 0.08 3.94 -11.17
C TYR A 168 1.59 3.82 -10.97
N TRP A 169 2.09 4.30 -9.84
CA TRP A 169 3.51 4.21 -9.51
C TRP A 169 3.96 2.74 -9.37
N ARG A 170 3.20 1.92 -8.63
CA ARG A 170 3.45 0.48 -8.44
C ARG A 170 3.40 -0.31 -9.74
N MET A 171 2.56 0.10 -10.69
CA MET A 171 2.52 -0.44 -12.04
C MET A 171 3.62 0.12 -12.96
N GLY A 172 4.52 0.97 -12.47
CA GLY A 172 5.71 1.41 -13.19
C GLY A 172 5.60 2.78 -13.88
N SER A 173 4.58 3.57 -13.57
CA SER A 173 4.40 4.91 -14.13
C SER A 173 4.36 5.97 -13.03
N GLU A 174 5.54 6.36 -12.58
CA GLU A 174 5.75 7.47 -11.65
C GLU A 174 5.15 8.79 -12.16
N GLN A 175 5.28 9.10 -13.46
CA GLN A 175 4.74 10.35 -14.02
C GLN A 175 3.22 10.46 -13.83
N MET A 176 2.47 9.39 -14.13
CA MET A 176 1.01 9.39 -13.91
C MET A 176 0.63 9.57 -12.44
N ALA A 177 1.40 8.99 -11.52
CA ALA A 177 1.19 9.19 -10.09
C ALA A 177 1.39 10.66 -9.70
N LYS A 178 2.51 11.26 -10.13
CA LYS A 178 2.82 12.68 -9.86
C LYS A 178 1.79 13.62 -10.48
N ASP A 179 1.35 13.36 -11.71
CA ASP A 179 0.33 14.15 -12.41
C ASP A 179 -1.01 14.13 -11.67
N LEU A 180 -1.40 12.98 -11.11
CA LEU A 180 -2.62 12.86 -10.32
C LEU A 180 -2.47 13.55 -8.97
N LEU A 181 -1.39 13.29 -8.23
CA LEU A 181 -1.14 13.94 -6.94
C LEU A 181 -1.09 15.47 -7.05
N GLY A 182 -0.52 16.01 -8.14
CA GLY A 182 -0.47 17.45 -8.39
C GLY A 182 -1.84 18.12 -8.61
N LYS A 183 -2.88 17.33 -8.89
CA LYS A 183 -4.26 17.81 -9.07
C LYS A 183 -5.14 17.62 -7.84
N LEU A 184 -4.76 16.70 -6.96
CA LEU A 184 -5.51 16.40 -5.75
C LEU A 184 -5.21 17.42 -4.65
N PRO A 185 -6.15 17.67 -3.72
CA PRO A 185 -5.82 18.30 -2.46
C PRO A 185 -4.70 17.55 -1.73
N ASN A 186 -3.99 18.27 -0.86
CA ASN A 186 -2.97 17.68 0.00
C ASN A 186 -3.63 16.75 1.03
N PHE A 187 -3.77 15.47 0.68
CA PHE A 187 -4.17 14.43 1.62
C PHE A 187 -2.96 13.89 2.38
N TYR A 188 -3.16 13.53 3.64
CA TYR A 188 -2.09 13.06 4.52
C TYR A 188 -1.32 11.86 3.95
N PRO A 189 -1.96 10.82 3.35
CA PRO A 189 -1.23 9.71 2.74
C PRO A 189 -0.28 10.11 1.61
N ALA A 190 -0.48 11.28 0.98
CA ALA A 190 0.38 11.74 -0.11
C ALA A 190 1.81 12.04 0.35
N ILE A 191 2.04 12.36 1.64
CA ILE A 191 3.38 12.61 2.19
C ILE A 191 4.26 11.39 1.93
N LYS A 192 3.77 10.21 2.29
CA LYS A 192 4.49 8.95 2.12
C LYS A 192 4.75 8.67 0.64
N LEU A 193 3.70 8.73 -0.20
CA LEU A 193 3.83 8.41 -1.61
C LEU A 193 4.80 9.34 -2.35
N TRP A 194 4.83 10.64 -2.02
CA TRP A 194 5.86 11.54 -2.53
C TRP A 194 7.27 11.08 -2.11
N ALA A 195 7.45 10.72 -0.83
CA ALA A 195 8.74 10.25 -0.33
C ALA A 195 9.19 8.95 -1.01
N ASP A 196 8.29 7.98 -1.19
CA ASP A 196 8.60 6.69 -1.84
C ASP A 196 9.00 6.87 -3.31
N MET A 197 8.45 7.88 -3.99
CA MET A 197 8.86 8.29 -5.34
C MET A 197 10.14 9.15 -5.37
N GLY A 198 10.85 9.28 -4.25
CA GLY A 198 12.08 10.07 -4.12
C GLY A 198 11.86 11.59 -4.09
N GLU A 199 10.62 12.07 -4.02
CA GLU A 199 10.26 13.49 -4.00
C GLU A 199 10.20 14.02 -2.57
N THR A 200 11.30 13.85 -1.82
CA THR A 200 11.38 14.19 -0.39
C THR A 200 11.00 15.65 -0.12
N ASP A 201 11.43 16.60 -0.95
CA ASP A 201 11.12 18.02 -0.75
C ASP A 201 9.61 18.31 -0.87
N LYS A 202 8.90 17.60 -1.76
CA LYS A 202 7.45 17.69 -1.86
C LYS A 202 6.79 17.04 -0.66
N ALA A 203 7.25 15.87 -0.24
CA ALA A 203 6.77 15.20 0.96
C ALA A 203 6.86 16.11 2.19
N LEU A 204 8.03 16.75 2.40
CA LEU A 204 8.26 17.68 3.52
C LEU A 204 7.39 18.93 3.42
N ARG A 205 7.15 19.46 2.21
CA ARG A 205 6.23 20.59 2.00
C ARG A 205 4.80 20.24 2.39
N VAL A 206 4.32 19.06 1.98
CA VAL A 206 2.98 18.58 2.34
C VAL A 206 2.89 18.36 3.85
N ALA A 207 3.90 17.73 4.46
CA ALA A 207 3.97 17.57 5.92
C ALA A 207 3.92 18.92 6.66
N GLY A 208 4.65 19.93 6.17
CA GLY A 208 4.63 21.29 6.72
C GLY A 208 3.23 21.92 6.73
N ALA A 209 2.44 21.73 5.66
CA ALA A 209 1.05 22.22 5.60
C ALA A 209 0.15 21.54 6.65
N PHE A 210 0.35 20.24 6.90
CA PHE A 210 -0.36 19.51 7.97
C PHE A 210 0.05 19.98 9.37
N ALA A 211 1.33 20.30 9.57
CA ALA A 211 1.81 20.85 10.84
C ALA A 211 1.12 22.18 11.16
N GLN A 212 0.99 23.07 10.18
CA GLN A 212 0.27 24.35 10.31
C GLN A 212 -1.22 24.18 10.61
N SER A 213 -1.80 23.04 10.23
CA SER A 213 -3.23 22.72 10.42
C SER A 213 -3.54 22.02 11.75
N GLY A 214 -2.59 22.01 12.70
CA GLY A 214 -2.78 21.43 14.03
C GLY A 214 -2.52 19.92 14.14
N TYR A 215 -1.93 19.31 13.10
CA TYR A 215 -1.50 17.90 13.10
C TYR A 215 0.03 17.78 13.19
N VAL A 216 0.65 18.63 14.02
CA VAL A 216 2.11 18.73 14.17
C VAL A 216 2.76 17.37 14.46
N ASP A 217 2.14 16.55 15.32
CA ASP A 217 2.69 15.24 15.67
C ASP A 217 2.76 14.28 14.48
N MET A 218 1.69 14.22 13.69
CA MET A 218 1.60 13.38 12.50
C MET A 218 2.52 13.89 11.38
N ALA A 219 2.63 15.21 11.23
CA ALA A 219 3.47 15.85 10.23
C ALA A 219 4.96 15.58 10.46
N TYR A 220 5.43 15.76 11.70
CA TYR A 220 6.84 15.51 12.04
C TYR A 220 7.19 14.03 12.00
N LEU A 221 6.27 13.14 12.38
CA LEU A 221 6.47 11.70 12.23
C LEU A 221 6.67 11.33 10.75
N SER A 222 5.76 11.75 9.86
CA SER A 222 5.87 11.44 8.43
C SER A 222 7.03 12.13 7.74
N ALA A 223 7.45 13.31 8.19
CA ALA A 223 8.67 13.95 7.70
C ALA A 223 9.92 13.14 8.07
N GLY A 224 9.98 12.63 9.31
CA GLY A 224 11.02 11.70 9.72
C GLY A 224 11.01 10.41 8.90
N ASP A 225 9.83 9.81 8.70
CA ASP A 225 9.66 8.59 7.90
C ASP A 225 10.12 8.82 6.45
N ALA A 226 9.79 9.98 5.86
CA ALA A 226 10.19 10.38 4.52
C ALA A 226 11.71 10.52 4.38
N CYS A 227 12.37 11.18 5.35
CA CYS A 227 13.82 11.33 5.37
C CYS A 227 14.53 9.98 5.57
N ARG A 228 14.03 9.13 6.48
CA ARG A 228 14.58 7.80 6.75
C ARG A 228 14.59 6.93 5.49
N THR A 229 13.50 6.93 4.75
CA THR A 229 13.31 6.11 3.54
C THR A 229 14.39 6.38 2.49
N VAL A 230 14.80 7.64 2.32
CA VAL A 230 15.83 8.06 1.37
C VAL A 230 17.25 8.16 1.97
N GLY A 231 17.45 7.66 3.19
CA GLY A 231 18.77 7.64 3.85
C GLY A 231 19.24 8.98 4.43
N LYS A 232 18.37 10.00 4.53
CA LYS A 232 18.68 11.27 5.23
C LYS A 232 18.48 11.08 6.74
N LEU A 233 19.33 10.26 7.35
CA LEU A 233 19.13 9.76 8.72
C LEU A 233 19.23 10.86 9.79
N ASP A 234 20.17 11.81 9.65
CA ASP A 234 20.28 12.94 10.57
C ASP A 234 19.02 13.82 10.56
N ASP A 235 18.51 14.14 9.37
CA ASP A 235 17.25 14.88 9.22
C ASP A 235 16.08 14.11 9.84
N ALA A 236 16.02 12.79 9.60
CA ALA A 236 14.99 11.93 10.16
C ALA A 236 14.99 11.97 11.70
N VAL A 237 16.17 11.81 12.32
CA VAL A 237 16.36 11.91 13.77
C VAL A 237 15.92 13.28 14.26
N GLY A 238 16.28 14.37 13.58
CA GLY A 238 15.87 15.73 13.95
C GLY A 238 14.33 15.91 13.99
N TYR A 239 13.62 15.38 12.99
CA TYR A 239 12.15 15.40 12.96
C TYR A 239 11.53 14.58 14.11
N TYR A 240 12.05 13.37 14.35
CA TYR A 240 11.59 12.52 15.45
C TYR A 240 11.84 13.15 16.83
N GLU A 241 13.02 13.73 17.05
CA GLU A 241 13.37 14.42 18.29
C GLU A 241 12.50 15.64 18.55
N TYR A 242 12.10 16.36 17.50
CA TYR A 242 11.13 17.45 17.64
C TYR A 242 9.77 16.92 18.11
N LEU A 243 9.28 15.82 17.52
CA LEU A 243 8.03 15.17 17.93
C LEU A 243 8.06 14.75 19.40
N LEU A 244 9.20 14.29 19.93
CA LEU A 244 9.33 13.95 21.35
C LEU A 244 9.12 15.15 22.31
N LYS A 245 9.31 16.38 21.83
CA LYS A 245 9.11 17.62 22.62
C LYS A 245 7.65 18.09 22.64
N ILE A 246 6.79 17.55 21.78
CA ILE A 246 5.38 17.96 21.69
C ILE A 246 4.61 17.43 22.92
N PRO A 247 3.93 18.28 23.72
CA PRO A 247 3.17 17.80 24.86
C PRO A 247 1.99 16.91 24.45
N ALA A 248 1.90 15.71 25.02
CA ALA A 248 0.78 14.82 24.80
C ALA A 248 -0.42 15.17 25.70
N THR A 249 -1.16 16.22 25.33
CA THR A 249 -2.28 16.73 26.12
C THR A 249 -3.59 16.83 25.31
N GLY A 250 -4.71 17.02 26.01
CA GLY A 250 -6.02 17.20 25.40
C GLY A 250 -6.54 15.97 24.63
N ARG A 251 -7.46 16.20 23.68
CA ARG A 251 -8.16 15.13 22.94
C ARG A 251 -7.24 14.25 22.08
N PHE A 252 -6.03 14.72 21.78
CA PHE A 252 -5.06 14.00 20.94
C PHE A 252 -3.93 13.34 21.73
N ALA A 253 -3.91 13.44 23.06
CA ALA A 253 -2.84 12.94 23.92
C ALA A 253 -2.42 11.49 23.59
N LYS A 254 -3.38 10.58 23.43
CA LYS A 254 -3.12 9.16 23.10
C LYS A 254 -2.47 8.98 21.73
N ARG A 255 -2.88 9.76 20.72
CA ARG A 255 -2.26 9.72 19.38
C ARG A 255 -0.81 10.20 19.46
N ILE A 256 -0.59 11.32 20.14
CA ILE A 256 0.74 11.92 20.31
C ILE A 256 1.66 10.95 21.06
N GLN A 257 1.22 10.33 22.16
CA GLN A 257 1.98 9.32 22.90
C GLN A 257 2.44 8.17 22.00
N ARG A 258 1.51 7.58 21.24
CA ARG A 258 1.83 6.51 20.29
C ARG A 258 2.82 6.96 19.21
N ASN A 259 2.66 8.17 18.69
CA ASN A 259 3.58 8.74 17.70
C ASN A 259 4.97 9.00 18.29
N GLN A 260 5.06 9.40 19.56
CA GLN A 260 6.32 9.54 20.28
C GLN A 260 6.99 8.20 20.56
N GLU A 261 6.23 7.15 20.86
CA GLU A 261 6.76 5.78 20.98
C GLU A 261 7.35 5.30 19.65
N ARG A 262 6.63 5.53 18.54
CA ARG A 262 7.15 5.26 17.19
C ARG A 262 8.42 6.06 16.90
N ALA A 263 8.45 7.35 17.22
CA ALA A 263 9.62 8.20 17.04
C ALA A 263 10.82 7.69 17.83
N ARG A 264 10.64 7.31 19.10
CA ARG A 264 11.70 6.70 19.93
C ARG A 264 12.22 5.40 19.32
N ALA A 265 11.32 4.51 18.87
CA ALA A 265 11.70 3.25 18.25
C ALA A 265 12.49 3.46 16.95
N ASN A 266 12.11 4.42 16.11
CA ASN A 266 12.84 4.76 14.89
C ASN A 266 14.20 5.42 15.19
N ILE A 267 14.30 6.33 16.16
CA ILE A 267 15.59 6.90 16.60
C ILE A 267 16.53 5.81 17.09
N GLU A 268 16.03 4.90 17.93
CA GLU A 268 16.79 3.75 18.42
C GLU A 268 17.24 2.85 17.25
N GLY A 269 16.32 2.50 16.35
CA GLY A 269 16.61 1.68 15.17
C GLY A 269 17.69 2.28 14.28
N ILE A 270 17.61 3.59 14.00
CA ILE A 270 18.62 4.33 13.23
C ILE A 270 19.99 4.24 13.92
N LYS A 271 20.07 4.53 15.22
CA LYS A 271 21.33 4.47 15.98
C LYS A 271 21.94 3.07 16.01
N LEU A 272 21.11 2.04 16.19
CA LEU A 272 21.57 0.65 16.18
C LEU A 272 22.10 0.26 14.79
N TYR A 273 21.48 0.76 13.73
CA TYR A 273 21.92 0.47 12.37
C TYR A 273 23.19 1.22 11.96
N ASP A 274 23.32 2.50 12.33
CA ASP A 274 24.53 3.30 12.02
C ASP A 274 25.81 2.70 12.62
N SER A 275 25.66 1.90 13.68
CA SER A 275 26.76 1.17 14.32
C SER A 275 26.85 -0.31 13.92
N LEU A 276 25.97 -0.79 13.04
CA LEU A 276 25.89 -2.20 12.66
C LEU A 276 26.83 -2.52 11.49
N GLU A 277 27.84 -3.35 11.77
CA GLU A 277 28.64 -4.00 10.75
C GLU A 277 28.19 -5.48 10.63
N LEU A 278 27.41 -5.82 9.59
CA LEU A 278 26.89 -7.19 9.41
C LEU A 278 28.00 -8.26 9.36
N SER A 279 29.19 -7.91 8.87
CA SER A 279 30.35 -8.80 8.86
C SER A 279 30.85 -9.19 10.26
N ARG A 280 30.46 -8.45 11.31
CA ARG A 280 30.78 -8.73 12.71
C ARG A 280 29.67 -9.49 13.45
N VAL A 281 28.52 -9.70 12.79
CA VAL A 281 27.46 -10.55 13.33
C VAL A 281 27.79 -12.00 12.98
N PRO A 282 27.97 -12.89 13.99
CA PRO A 282 28.24 -14.30 13.71
C PRO A 282 27.09 -14.96 12.94
N ASP A 283 27.40 -16.07 12.27
CA ASP A 283 26.36 -16.90 11.67
C ASP A 283 25.45 -17.46 12.78
N GLY A 284 24.13 -17.37 12.58
CA GLY A 284 23.18 -17.77 13.61
C GLY A 284 21.77 -17.26 13.41
N LYS A 285 20.94 -17.51 14.43
CA LYS A 285 19.55 -17.07 14.52
C LYS A 285 19.39 -16.13 15.70
N TYR A 286 18.74 -14.99 15.46
CA TYR A 286 18.63 -13.89 16.40
C TYR A 286 17.18 -13.45 16.53
N SER A 287 16.72 -13.32 17.77
CA SER A 287 15.35 -12.88 18.06
C SER A 287 15.33 -11.39 18.34
N GLY A 288 14.33 -10.70 17.77
CA GLY A 288 14.10 -9.29 17.99
C GLY A 288 12.65 -9.00 18.34
N LYS A 289 12.40 -7.86 18.97
CA LYS A 289 11.03 -7.35 19.14
C LYS A 289 10.98 -5.83 19.10
N ALA A 290 9.83 -5.30 18.69
CA ALA A 290 9.55 -3.88 18.73
C ALA A 290 8.04 -3.61 18.96
N PRO A 291 7.68 -2.46 19.53
CA PRO A 291 6.29 -2.02 19.58
C PRO A 291 5.71 -1.89 18.17
N ALA A 292 4.53 -2.48 17.94
CA ALA A 292 3.78 -2.40 16.70
C ALA A 292 2.40 -1.75 16.94
N TYR A 293 1.43 -1.90 16.03
CA TYR A 293 0.21 -1.09 16.11
C TYR A 293 -0.74 -1.50 17.25
N ALA A 294 -0.81 -2.78 17.58
CA ALA A 294 -1.72 -3.32 18.60
C ALA A 294 -1.02 -4.06 19.76
N GLY A 295 0.31 -4.16 19.72
CA GLY A 295 1.13 -4.80 20.74
C GLY A 295 2.56 -4.99 20.24
N ASP A 296 3.37 -5.76 20.96
CA ASP A 296 4.73 -6.10 20.52
C ASP A 296 4.69 -7.06 19.31
N LEU A 297 5.59 -6.84 18.35
CA LEU A 297 5.86 -7.75 17.25
C LEU A 297 7.23 -8.41 17.46
N TYR A 298 7.31 -9.71 17.20
CA TYR A 298 8.50 -10.54 17.41
C TYR A 298 8.97 -11.11 16.08
N ILE A 299 10.28 -11.13 15.87
CA ILE A 299 10.92 -11.64 14.66
C ILE A 299 12.08 -12.59 14.99
N GLU A 300 12.41 -13.46 14.04
CA GLU A 300 13.67 -14.20 13.98
C GLU A 300 14.43 -13.77 12.71
N VAL A 301 15.70 -13.38 12.87
CA VAL A 301 16.66 -13.10 11.79
C VAL A 301 17.65 -14.25 11.70
N THR A 302 17.91 -14.75 10.49
CA THR A 302 19.02 -15.67 10.23
C THR A 302 20.13 -14.91 9.51
N VAL A 303 21.35 -14.97 10.05
CA VAL A 303 22.56 -14.41 9.45
C VAL A 303 23.48 -15.56 9.03
N ALA A 304 24.04 -15.47 7.83
CA ALA A 304 25.10 -16.35 7.36
C ALA A 304 26.08 -15.57 6.49
N GLN A 305 27.38 -15.84 6.65
CA GLN A 305 28.44 -15.26 5.83
C GLN A 305 28.40 -13.72 5.77
N GLY A 306 28.06 -13.08 6.91
CA GLY A 306 27.95 -11.63 7.01
C GLY A 306 26.74 -11.03 6.27
N ARG A 307 25.71 -11.83 5.97
CA ARG A 307 24.49 -11.42 5.26
C ARG A 307 23.23 -11.85 5.98
N ILE A 308 22.14 -11.10 5.78
CA ILE A 308 20.80 -11.45 6.26
C ILE A 308 20.20 -12.46 5.27
N GLU A 309 20.02 -13.71 5.70
CA GLU A 309 19.47 -14.78 4.86
C GLU A 309 17.93 -14.85 4.96
N SER A 310 17.38 -14.61 6.14
CA SER A 310 15.93 -14.52 6.31
C SER A 310 15.52 -13.67 7.49
N VAL A 311 14.36 -13.06 7.37
CA VAL A 311 13.62 -12.42 8.47
C VAL A 311 12.23 -13.05 8.48
N ARG A 312 11.74 -13.45 9.66
CA ARG A 312 10.38 -13.99 9.80
C ARG A 312 9.70 -13.41 11.02
N VAL A 313 8.45 -12.98 10.87
CA VAL A 313 7.59 -12.63 12.01
C VAL A 313 7.17 -13.92 12.71
N THR A 314 7.50 -14.06 13.99
CA THR A 314 7.21 -15.25 14.79
C THR A 314 5.98 -15.08 15.67
N LYS A 315 5.65 -13.84 16.06
CA LYS A 315 4.46 -13.50 16.83
C LYS A 315 4.09 -12.02 16.61
N HIS A 316 2.80 -11.72 16.50
CA HIS A 316 2.29 -10.35 16.49
C HIS A 316 0.91 -10.26 17.13
N GLU A 317 0.53 -9.06 17.56
CA GLU A 317 -0.80 -8.75 18.12
C GLU A 317 -1.61 -7.83 17.20
N GLU A 318 -1.17 -7.68 15.95
CA GLU A 318 -1.84 -6.88 14.93
C GLU A 318 -3.33 -7.24 14.78
N LYS A 319 -4.17 -6.20 14.63
CA LYS A 319 -5.64 -6.37 14.59
C LYS A 319 -6.14 -7.11 13.35
N GLN A 320 -5.30 -7.19 12.32
CA GLN A 320 -5.57 -7.82 11.06
C GLN A 320 -4.26 -8.28 10.45
N PHE A 321 -4.35 -9.18 9.47
CA PHE A 321 -3.21 -9.42 8.61
C PHE A 321 -2.89 -8.15 7.81
N TYR A 322 -1.63 -7.79 7.79
CA TYR A 322 -1.09 -6.76 6.92
C TYR A 322 -0.06 -7.40 6.01
N SER A 323 -0.07 -7.08 4.71
CA SER A 323 0.95 -7.58 3.78
C SER A 323 2.37 -7.19 4.19
N ALA A 324 2.53 -6.14 5.01
CA ALA A 324 3.80 -5.77 5.66
C ALA A 324 4.47 -6.93 6.42
N LEU A 325 3.70 -7.86 6.98
CA LEU A 325 4.21 -9.02 7.72
C LEU A 325 5.06 -9.96 6.86
N GLU A 326 4.89 -9.92 5.54
CA GLU A 326 5.65 -10.72 4.56
C GLU A 326 6.54 -9.85 3.69
N ASP A 327 6.02 -8.70 3.25
CA ASP A 327 6.71 -7.83 2.30
C ASP A 327 7.92 -7.12 2.93
N THR A 328 7.78 -6.60 4.15
CA THR A 328 8.89 -5.92 4.84
C THR A 328 10.06 -6.88 5.12
N PRO A 329 9.85 -8.11 5.64
CA PRO A 329 10.93 -9.09 5.74
C PRO A 329 11.63 -9.39 4.41
N ALA A 330 10.87 -9.55 3.31
CA ALA A 330 11.44 -9.79 1.99
C ALA A 330 12.29 -8.61 1.50
N GLN A 331 11.83 -7.37 1.72
CA GLN A 331 12.59 -6.17 1.42
C GLN A 331 13.88 -6.09 2.24
N ILE A 332 13.85 -6.40 3.54
CA ILE A 332 15.07 -6.41 4.38
C ILE A 332 16.11 -7.41 3.85
N VAL A 333 15.68 -8.62 3.47
CA VAL A 333 16.58 -9.62 2.88
C VAL A 333 17.11 -9.15 1.53
N LYS A 334 16.31 -8.46 0.73
CA LYS A 334 16.76 -7.93 -0.57
C LYS A 334 17.79 -6.79 -0.41
N GLU A 335 17.46 -5.81 0.41
CA GLU A 335 18.24 -4.57 0.57
C GLU A 335 19.44 -4.76 1.52
N GLN A 336 19.46 -5.83 2.32
CA GLN A 336 20.52 -6.14 3.29
C GLN A 336 20.78 -4.99 4.28
N GLY A 337 19.76 -4.15 4.54
CA GLY A 337 19.93 -2.89 5.26
C GLY A 337 18.64 -2.35 5.87
N PHE A 338 18.73 -1.16 6.45
CA PHE A 338 17.65 -0.46 7.17
C PHE A 338 17.07 0.73 6.38
N THR A 339 17.80 1.20 5.36
CA THR A 339 17.38 2.23 4.41
C THR A 339 16.80 1.58 3.15
N GLY A 340 16.06 2.34 2.34
CA GLY A 340 15.47 1.84 1.09
C GLY A 340 14.29 0.88 1.27
N ILE A 341 13.90 0.56 2.50
CA ILE A 341 12.71 -0.25 2.78
C ILE A 341 11.48 0.65 2.71
N ASP A 342 10.63 0.34 1.74
CA ASP A 342 9.33 0.95 1.54
C ASP A 342 8.30 0.29 2.48
N ALA A 343 7.89 1.04 3.50
CA ALA A 343 6.86 0.61 4.43
C ALA A 343 5.52 0.43 3.70
N THR A 344 4.80 -0.67 3.92
CA THR A 344 3.53 -0.91 3.22
C THR A 344 2.49 0.16 3.57
N THR A 345 1.85 0.75 2.56
CA THR A 345 0.72 1.67 2.73
C THR A 345 -0.40 1.03 3.55
N GLY A 346 -0.90 1.75 4.56
CA GLY A 346 -1.89 1.23 5.51
C GLY A 346 -1.33 0.33 6.63
N ALA A 347 -0.05 -0.05 6.56
CA ALA A 347 0.63 -0.92 7.53
C ALA A 347 2.04 -0.42 7.92
N THR A 348 2.23 0.91 7.89
CA THR A 348 3.52 1.56 8.13
C THR A 348 4.08 1.25 9.52
N ILE A 349 3.23 1.26 10.54
CA ILE A 349 3.62 0.97 11.94
C ILE A 349 4.15 -0.46 12.06
N THR A 350 3.48 -1.42 11.43
CA THR A 350 3.92 -2.83 11.41
C THR A 350 5.23 -2.99 10.64
N SER A 351 5.39 -2.28 9.51
CA SER A 351 6.64 -2.29 8.74
C SER A 351 7.82 -1.75 9.58
N GLU A 352 7.63 -0.60 10.24
CA GLU A 352 8.62 -0.02 11.15
C GLU A 352 8.95 -0.95 12.32
N ALA A 353 7.96 -1.63 12.89
CA ALA A 353 8.20 -2.60 13.97
C ALA A 353 9.11 -3.74 13.51
N ILE A 354 8.91 -4.28 12.30
CA ILE A 354 9.77 -5.34 11.73
C ILE A 354 11.18 -4.81 11.49
N ILE A 355 11.31 -3.61 10.92
CA ILE A 355 12.59 -2.94 10.66
C ILE A 355 13.37 -2.72 11.98
N ASN A 356 12.71 -2.13 12.99
CA ASN A 356 13.31 -1.84 14.28
C ASN A 356 13.63 -3.11 15.08
N ALA A 357 12.76 -4.13 15.04
CA ALA A 357 13.01 -5.42 15.68
C ALA A 357 14.21 -6.14 15.05
N THR A 358 14.39 -6.03 13.73
CA THR A 358 15.55 -6.57 13.01
C THR A 358 16.84 -5.87 13.41
N ALA A 359 16.84 -4.53 13.48
CA ALA A 359 18.00 -3.77 13.98
C ALA A 359 18.39 -4.19 15.39
N LYS A 360 17.42 -4.38 16.29
CA LYS A 360 17.64 -4.86 17.67
C LYS A 360 18.22 -6.27 17.72
N ALA A 361 17.68 -7.19 16.91
CA ALA A 361 18.17 -8.58 16.84
C ALA A 361 19.63 -8.64 16.42
N LEU A 362 20.01 -7.84 15.41
CA LEU A 362 21.35 -7.81 14.86
C LEU A 362 22.34 -7.10 15.79
N ALA A 363 21.97 -5.93 16.35
CA ALA A 363 22.84 -5.20 17.26
C ALA A 363 23.14 -5.99 18.56
N GLY A 364 22.15 -6.73 19.08
CA GLY A 364 22.37 -7.62 20.24
C GLY A 364 23.28 -8.82 19.96
N ALA A 365 23.61 -9.07 18.69
CA ALA A 365 24.46 -10.16 18.25
C ALA A 365 25.90 -9.74 17.89
N VAL A 366 26.17 -8.44 17.80
CA VAL A 366 27.49 -7.90 17.48
C VAL A 366 28.47 -8.23 18.62
N LYS A 367 29.66 -8.74 18.25
CA LYS A 367 30.78 -8.99 19.17
C LYS A 367 31.72 -7.82 19.30
#